data_AF-A0A7D4DZS1-F1
#
_entry.id   AF-A0A7D4DZS1-F1
#
_cell.length_a   1.000
_cell.length_b   1.000
_cell.length_c   1.000
_cell.angle_alpha   90.00
_cell.angle_beta   90.00
_cell.angle_gamma   90.00
#
_symmetry.space_group_name_H-M   'P 1'
#
loop_
_entity.id
_entity.type
_entity.pdbx_description
1 polymer ?
#
loop_
_entity_poly.entity_id
_entity_poly.type
_entity_poly.pdbx_seq_one_letter_code
_entity_poly.pdbx_strand_id
1 'polypeptide(L)'
;MAFVWKNSGWFESIEGGYRVDPEYKAELMTGQVIEHYIATAEDGRPYLEKRPDPTVENLAQAVRADRDELLRLSDWSQMPDVSESIRAAYVPYRQALRDITSQARFPMNVVFPEKPKAN
;
A
#
# COMPACT_ATOMS: atom_id res chain seq x y z
N MET A 1 28.63 -19.82 0.41
CA MET A 1 28.56 -18.45 0.97
C MET A 1 27.81 -18.53 2.28
N ALA A 2 28.32 -17.96 3.36
CA ALA A 2 27.57 -17.85 4.61
C ALA A 2 26.75 -16.56 4.58
N PHE A 3 25.48 -16.62 4.94
CA PHE A 3 24.66 -15.44 5.12
C PHE A 3 24.40 -15.21 6.59
N VAL A 4 24.38 -13.95 7.01
CA VAL A 4 24.15 -13.57 8.39
C VAL A 4 22.91 -12.68 8.44
N TRP A 5 21.95 -13.02 9.29
CA TRP A 5 20.75 -12.23 9.55
C TRP A 5 20.94 -11.37 10.80
N LYS A 6 20.60 -10.08 10.71
CA LYS A 6 20.59 -9.17 11.86
C LYS A 6 19.65 -7.99 11.58
N ASN A 7 18.94 -7.48 12.59
CA ASN A 7 18.11 -6.27 12.46
C ASN A 7 17.22 -6.25 11.21
N SER A 8 16.56 -7.38 10.91
CA SER A 8 15.71 -7.53 9.74
C SER A 8 16.40 -7.39 8.37
N GLY A 9 17.71 -7.66 8.30
CA GLY A 9 18.50 -7.58 7.07
C GLY A 9 19.47 -8.75 6.88
N TRP A 10 19.80 -9.02 5.61
CA TRP A 10 20.80 -10.00 5.19
C TRP A 10 22.17 -9.35 4.99
N PHE A 11 23.20 -9.94 5.59
CA PHE A 11 24.59 -9.49 5.52
C PHE A 11 25.51 -10.64 5.11
N GLU A 12 26.67 -10.29 4.56
CA GLU A 12 27.73 -11.27 4.25
C GLU A 12 28.51 -11.67 5.50
N SER A 13 28.77 -10.71 6.40
CA SER A 13 29.42 -10.94 7.69
C SER A 13 29.11 -9.79 8.64
N ILE A 14 28.53 -10.10 9.80
CA ILE A 14 28.26 -9.12 10.86
C ILE A 14 28.37 -9.78 12.23
N GLU A 15 28.97 -9.08 13.18
CA GLU A 15 29.13 -9.57 14.55
C GLU A 15 27.76 -9.65 15.26
N GLY A 16 27.55 -10.74 16.01
CA GLY A 16 26.30 -10.98 16.75
C GLY A 16 25.07 -11.18 15.87
N GLY A 17 25.25 -11.47 14.58
CA GLY A 17 24.15 -11.88 13.70
C GLY A 17 23.99 -13.40 13.63
N TYR A 18 22.80 -13.84 13.27
CA TYR A 18 22.45 -15.26 13.18
C TYR A 18 22.94 -15.84 11.85
N ARG A 19 23.73 -16.93 11.89
CA ARG A 19 24.23 -17.60 10.68
C ARG A 19 23.15 -18.46 10.05
N VAL A 20 22.95 -18.28 8.75
CA VAL A 20 21.89 -18.92 7.97
C VAL A 20 22.46 -19.67 6.79
N ASP A 21 22.01 -20.90 6.61
CA ASP A 21 22.31 -21.71 5.44
C ASP A 21 21.67 -21.14 4.17
N PRO A 22 22.33 -21.23 3.00
CA PRO A 22 21.81 -20.71 1.75
C PRO A 22 20.44 -21.27 1.35
N GLU A 23 20.17 -22.54 1.63
CA GLU A 23 18.89 -23.20 1.34
C GLU A 23 17.77 -22.62 2.22
N TYR A 24 18.01 -22.51 3.53
CA TYR A 24 17.04 -21.91 4.45
C TYR A 24 16.77 -20.44 4.11
N LYS A 25 17.81 -19.67 3.73
CA LYS A 25 17.62 -18.32 3.20
C LYS A 25 16.74 -18.34 1.95
N ALA A 26 16.98 -19.23 1.00
CA ALA A 26 16.18 -19.31 -0.22
C ALA A 26 14.70 -19.59 0.10
N GLU A 27 14.41 -20.52 1.01
CA GLU A 27 13.04 -20.79 1.48
C GLU A 27 12.38 -19.54 2.09
N LEU A 28 13.08 -18.83 2.97
CA LEU A 28 12.59 -17.59 3.57
C LEU A 28 12.35 -16.50 2.51
N MET A 29 13.25 -16.37 1.52
CA MET A 29 13.10 -15.42 0.43
C MET A 29 11.93 -15.79 -0.49
N THR A 30 11.68 -17.08 -0.74
CA THR A 30 10.52 -17.56 -1.51
C THR A 30 9.22 -17.37 -0.74
N GLY A 31 9.23 -17.56 0.59
CA GLY A 31 8.07 -17.36 1.44
C GLY A 31 7.78 -15.91 1.79
N GLN A 32 8.67 -14.98 1.46
CA GLN A 32 8.44 -13.55 1.64
C GLN A 32 7.42 -13.05 0.60
N VAL A 33 6.14 -13.08 0.98
CA VAL A 33 4.99 -12.66 0.16
C VAL A 33 4.23 -11.52 0.85
N ILE A 34 3.14 -11.02 0.25
CA ILE A 34 2.36 -9.92 0.84
C ILE A 34 1.88 -10.24 2.28
N GLU A 35 1.50 -11.49 2.50
CA GLU A 35 1.00 -12.00 3.79
C GLU A 35 2.10 -12.39 4.78
N HIS A 36 3.35 -12.58 4.35
CA HIS A 36 4.43 -13.08 5.20
C HIS A 36 5.71 -12.29 5.01
N TYR A 37 6.32 -11.87 6.12
CA TYR A 37 7.60 -11.18 6.09
C TYR A 37 8.62 -11.95 6.93
N ILE A 38 9.89 -11.73 6.62
CA ILE A 38 10.98 -12.31 7.41
C ILE A 38 11.14 -11.46 8.67
N ALA A 39 10.77 -12.03 9.81
CA ALA A 39 10.90 -11.43 11.13
C ALA A 39 12.16 -11.94 11.84
N THR A 40 12.54 -11.30 12.93
CA THR A 40 13.63 -11.74 13.80
C THR A 40 13.05 -12.29 15.10
N ALA A 41 13.33 -13.54 15.42
CA ALA A 41 12.91 -14.16 16.67
C ALA A 41 13.73 -13.63 17.86
N GLU A 42 13.31 -13.94 19.08
CA GLU A 42 14.00 -13.52 20.31
C GLU A 42 15.46 -14.02 20.37
N ASP A 43 15.73 -15.18 19.78
CA ASP A 43 17.05 -15.78 19.66
C ASP A 43 17.89 -15.24 18.47
N GLY A 44 17.33 -14.29 17.70
CA GLY A 44 17.95 -13.70 16.53
C GLY A 44 17.76 -14.48 15.22
N ARG A 45 17.06 -15.63 15.22
CA ARG A 45 16.78 -16.38 13.99
C ARG A 45 15.83 -15.63 13.06
N PRO A 46 16.06 -15.64 11.74
CA PRO A 46 15.03 -15.24 10.80
C PRO A 46 13.96 -16.32 10.69
N TYR A 47 12.71 -15.92 10.61
CA TYR A 47 11.58 -16.81 10.36
C TYR A 47 10.48 -16.08 9.59
N LEU A 48 9.58 -16.82 8.94
CA LEU A 48 8.42 -16.23 8.27
C LEU A 48 7.32 -15.97 9.29
N GLU A 49 6.99 -14.71 9.48
CA GLU A 49 5.87 -14.27 10.31
C GLU A 49 4.72 -13.81 9.42
N LYS A 50 3.50 -14.19 9.78
CA LYS A 50 2.29 -13.69 9.12
C LYS A 50 2.12 -12.22 9.45
N ARG A 51 2.02 -11.37 8.43
CA ARG A 51 1.68 -9.96 8.57
C ARG A 51 0.27 -9.85 9.18
N PRO A 52 0.06 -8.99 10.20
CA PRO A 52 -1.27 -8.77 10.73
C PRO A 52 -2.19 -8.19 9.65
N ASP A 53 -3.44 -8.62 9.66
CA ASP A 53 -4.46 -8.04 8.78
C ASP A 53 -4.60 -6.53 9.07
N PRO A 54 -4.77 -5.68 8.04
CA PRO A 54 -4.92 -4.26 8.24
C PRO A 54 -6.15 -3.98 9.10
N THR A 55 -6.01 -3.03 10.02
CA THR A 55 -7.15 -2.59 10.82
C THR A 55 -8.17 -1.85 9.95
N VAL A 56 -9.41 -1.73 10.45
CA VAL A 56 -10.45 -0.92 9.80
C VAL A 56 -9.96 0.52 9.56
N GLU A 57 -9.20 1.10 10.49
CA GLU A 57 -8.65 2.45 10.32
C GLU A 57 -7.55 2.50 9.26
N ASN A 58 -6.68 1.47 9.16
CA ASN A 58 -5.69 1.43 8.08
C ASN A 58 -6.36 1.38 6.70
N LEU A 59 -7.44 0.61 6.57
CA LEU A 59 -8.24 0.58 5.35
C LEU A 59 -8.91 1.93 5.07
N ALA A 60 -9.49 2.57 6.10
CA ALA A 60 -10.09 3.90 5.98
C ALA A 60 -9.09 4.96 5.54
N GLN A 61 -7.88 4.92 6.09
CA GLN A 61 -6.80 5.82 5.72
C GLN A 61 -6.35 5.60 4.27
N ALA A 62 -6.20 4.34 3.83
CA ALA A 62 -5.86 4.02 2.44
C ALA A 62 -6.90 4.58 1.46
N VAL A 63 -8.19 4.34 1.72
CA VAL A 63 -9.27 4.87 0.87
C VAL A 63 -9.29 6.39 0.83
N ARG A 64 -9.07 7.07 1.97
CA ARG A 64 -9.00 8.54 2.01
C ARG A 64 -7.78 9.07 1.24
N ALA A 65 -6.64 8.39 1.32
CA ALA A 65 -5.44 8.75 0.57
C ALA A 65 -5.66 8.63 -0.95
N ASP A 66 -6.27 7.53 -1.40
CA ASP A 66 -6.62 7.32 -2.81
C ASP A 66 -7.60 8.39 -3.31
N ARG A 67 -8.63 8.71 -2.52
CA ARG A 67 -9.55 9.81 -2.80
C ARG A 67 -8.82 11.14 -2.95
N ASP A 68 -7.94 11.45 -2.01
CA ASP A 68 -7.22 12.73 -1.98
C ASP A 68 -6.27 12.86 -3.18
N GLU A 69 -5.62 11.76 -3.56
CA GLU A 69 -4.79 11.71 -4.78
C GLU A 69 -5.63 11.90 -6.05
N LEU A 70 -6.78 11.24 -6.17
CA LEU A 70 -7.68 11.41 -7.31
C LEU A 70 -8.27 12.83 -7.40
N LEU A 71 -8.55 13.47 -6.26
CA LEU A 71 -8.92 14.88 -6.19
C LEU A 71 -7.75 15.77 -6.64
N ARG A 72 -6.53 15.50 -6.18
CA ARG A 72 -5.34 16.26 -6.60
C ARG A 72 -5.07 16.14 -8.10
N LEU A 73 -5.15 14.93 -8.64
CA LEU A 73 -4.93 14.65 -10.07
C LEU A 73 -6.01 15.23 -10.98
N SER A 74 -7.19 15.56 -10.44
CA SER A 74 -8.29 16.20 -11.18
C SER A 74 -8.40 17.70 -10.91
N ASP A 75 -7.48 18.30 -10.15
CA ASP A 75 -7.61 19.69 -9.71
C ASP A 75 -7.53 20.69 -10.88
N TRP A 76 -6.67 20.40 -11.85
CA TRP A 76 -6.53 21.18 -13.09
C TRP A 76 -7.87 21.39 -13.82
N SER A 77 -8.80 20.44 -13.75
CA SER A 77 -10.11 20.52 -14.43
C SER A 77 -11.01 21.66 -13.93
N GLN A 78 -10.67 22.26 -12.78
CA GLN A 78 -11.42 23.36 -12.17
C GLN A 78 -10.82 24.73 -12.46
N MET A 79 -9.70 24.79 -13.17
CA MET A 79 -9.05 26.06 -13.50
C MET A 79 -9.89 26.86 -14.53
N PRO A 80 -9.80 28.21 -14.53
CA PRO A 80 -10.62 29.07 -15.39
C PRO A 80 -10.37 28.89 -16.89
N ASP A 81 -9.18 28.44 -17.27
CA ASP A 81 -8.69 28.20 -18.64
C ASP A 81 -9.17 26.87 -19.25
N VAL A 82 -9.76 25.97 -18.44
CA VAL A 82 -10.33 24.72 -18.92
C VAL A 82 -11.67 24.95 -19.62
N SER A 83 -11.92 24.19 -20.69
CA SER A 83 -13.19 24.23 -21.41
C SER A 83 -14.37 23.87 -20.51
N GLU A 84 -15.52 24.49 -20.75
CA GLU A 84 -16.70 24.25 -19.92
C GLU A 84 -17.17 22.79 -20.00
N SER A 85 -16.98 22.11 -21.14
CA SER A 85 -17.30 20.69 -21.28
C SER A 85 -16.46 19.79 -20.36
N ILE A 86 -15.16 20.06 -20.22
CA ILE A 86 -14.29 19.33 -19.29
C ILE A 86 -14.68 19.66 -17.85
N ARG A 87 -14.85 20.95 -17.52
CA ARG A 87 -15.24 21.36 -16.17
C ARG A 87 -16.55 20.68 -15.74
N ALA A 88 -17.58 20.75 -16.57
CA ALA A 88 -18.88 20.15 -16.30
C ALA A 88 -18.82 18.62 -16.13
N ALA A 89 -17.93 17.92 -16.84
CA ALA A 89 -17.73 16.49 -16.68
C ALA A 89 -17.01 16.12 -15.36
N TYR A 90 -16.08 16.96 -14.91
CA TYR A 90 -15.27 16.69 -13.72
C TYR A 90 -15.93 17.11 -12.40
N VAL A 91 -16.87 18.06 -12.41
CA VAL A 91 -17.65 18.45 -11.21
C VAL A 91 -18.32 17.25 -10.53
N PRO A 92 -19.18 16.45 -11.21
CA PRO A 92 -19.85 15.31 -10.58
C PRO A 92 -18.85 14.21 -10.17
N TYR A 93 -17.79 14.00 -10.95
CA TYR A 93 -16.72 13.05 -10.60
C TYR A 93 -16.03 13.44 -9.27
N ARG A 94 -15.63 14.70 -9.13
CA ARG A 94 -14.98 15.20 -7.91
C ARG A 94 -15.91 15.19 -6.70
N GLN A 95 -17.20 15.44 -6.92
CA GLN A 95 -18.20 15.31 -5.85
C GLN A 95 -18.33 13.85 -5.39
N ALA A 96 -18.45 12.91 -6.34
CA ALA A 96 -18.52 11.49 -6.02
C ALA A 96 -17.27 10.98 -5.26
N LEU A 97 -16.08 11.51 -5.57
CA LEU A 97 -14.87 11.23 -4.77
C LEU A 97 -15.01 11.71 -3.32
N ARG A 98 -15.51 12.92 -3.10
CA ARG A 98 -15.71 13.47 -1.74
C ARG A 98 -16.71 12.65 -0.93
N ASP A 99 -17.70 12.09 -1.60
CA ASP A 99 -18.78 11.32 -0.98
C ASP A 99 -18.40 9.85 -0.67
N ILE A 100 -17.18 9.39 -1.03
CA ILE A 100 -16.72 8.01 -0.80
C ILE A 100 -16.85 7.57 0.66
N THR A 101 -16.54 8.45 1.62
CA THR A 101 -16.61 8.12 3.05
C THR A 101 -18.04 7.94 3.57
N SER A 102 -19.03 8.38 2.81
CA SER A 102 -20.46 8.25 3.13
C SER A 102 -21.09 6.97 2.57
N GLN A 103 -20.33 6.18 1.79
CA GLN A 103 -20.83 4.90 1.26
C GLN A 103 -21.04 3.89 2.39
N ALA A 104 -22.13 3.12 2.32
CA ALA A 104 -22.53 2.17 3.38
C ALA A 104 -21.50 1.05 3.66
N ARG A 105 -20.57 0.82 2.73
CA ARG A 105 -19.54 -0.23 2.80
C ARG A 105 -18.13 0.32 3.06
N PHE A 106 -18.00 1.63 3.31
CA PHE A 106 -16.74 2.22 3.73
C PHE A 106 -16.27 1.63 5.08
N PRO A 107 -14.98 1.32 5.26
CA PRO A 107 -13.88 1.38 4.27
C PRO A 107 -13.63 0.06 3.52
N MET A 108 -14.41 -0.99 3.79
CA MET A 108 -14.12 -2.36 3.35
C MET A 108 -14.36 -2.59 1.85
N ASN A 109 -15.39 -1.99 1.27
CA ASN A 109 -15.72 -2.15 -0.14
C ASN A 109 -16.31 -0.85 -0.69
N VAL A 110 -15.46 0.03 -1.20
CA VAL A 110 -15.84 1.32 -1.75
C VAL A 110 -15.82 1.29 -3.27
N VAL A 111 -16.77 1.97 -3.89
CA VAL A 111 -16.80 2.15 -5.34
C VAL A 111 -16.26 3.53 -5.67
N PHE A 112 -15.13 3.58 -6.37
CA PHE A 112 -14.58 4.82 -6.89
C PHE A 112 -15.30 5.19 -8.21
N PRO A 113 -15.61 6.49 -8.43
CA PRO A 113 -16.19 6.93 -9.68
C PRO A 113 -15.20 6.76 -10.84
N GLU A 114 -15.72 6.47 -12.03
CA GLU A 114 -14.89 6.40 -13.24
C GLU A 114 -14.44 7.80 -13.66
N LYS A 115 -13.15 7.93 -14.01
CA LYS A 115 -12.59 9.20 -14.48
C LYS A 115 -13.24 9.62 -15.80
N PRO A 116 -13.70 10.87 -15.95
CA PRO A 116 -14.22 11.36 -17.21
C PRO A 116 -13.16 11.32 -18.31
N LYS A 117 -13.58 10.98 -19.53
CA LYS A 117 -12.74 11.13 -20.72
C LYS A 117 -12.61 12.63 -21.02
N ALA A 118 -11.41 13.17 -20.88
CA ALA A 118 -11.10 14.47 -21.43
C ALA A 118 -10.91 14.28 -22.94
N ASN A 119 -11.81 14.86 -23.75
CA ASN A 119 -11.65 14.94 -25.20
C ASN A 119 -10.78 16.14 -25.55
#